data_AF-A0A4Z0A609-F1
#
_entry.id   AF-A0A4Z0A609-F1
#
_cell.length_a   1.000
_cell.length_b   1.000
_cell.length_c   1.000
_cell.angle_alpha   90.00
_cell.angle_beta   90.00
_cell.angle_gamma   90.00
#
_symmetry.space_group_name_H-M   'P 1'
#
loop_
_entity.id
_entity.type
_entity.pdbx_description
1 polymer ?
#
loop_
_entity_poly.entity_id
_entity_poly.type
_entity_poly.pdbx_seq_one_letter_code
_entity_poly.pdbx_strand_id
1 'polypeptide(L)'
;MPTFESLTPDIPGVEKFFNDYRALFEKDKNSRREEKVERAVEGMNEAVRLTLECISSLVRDAEEDRGLEPEALKSLVTKASDLENTIIHWTFSQDLLNSFIPVFCGNDYSDSASGGPVMDMLAGFLSGMGLGGDRKEVTRGMIGSRLTSYKDVPTPGPRSSPLARFSMDERHRLRRAPLAPNASPPLIAFTQARCEITARGTSTVVPFSLASCDSMLAIIGPCGHKQRDPALQLFPLGGDHQLDDYFDYGTDVDVGLCSVGTSLALNESRKLAFVGDNDRIKSYQWSNGPKPAALPVHTLASKGYTGSILLRDGAEGHELCRVELGFRLLDHGQR
;
A
#
# COMPACT_ATOMS: atom_id res chain seq x y z
N MET A 1 -32.68 8.10 11.72
CA MET A 1 -31.29 7.70 11.48
C MET A 1 -31.16 7.38 10.00
N PRO A 2 -30.12 7.88 9.31
CA PRO A 2 -29.87 7.48 7.93
C PRO A 2 -29.76 5.97 7.86
N THR A 3 -30.43 5.35 6.89
CA THR A 3 -30.30 3.91 6.67
C THR A 3 -28.97 3.64 5.97
N PHE A 4 -28.37 2.47 6.20
CA PHE A 4 -27.11 2.08 5.57
C PHE A 4 -27.13 2.26 4.05
N GLU A 5 -28.27 2.02 3.40
CA GLU A 5 -28.49 2.21 1.96
C GLU A 5 -28.37 3.67 1.50
N SER A 6 -28.62 4.64 2.39
CA SER A 6 -28.45 6.06 2.08
C SER A 6 -27.00 6.54 2.15
N LEU A 7 -26.12 5.75 2.76
CA LEU A 7 -24.69 6.04 2.88
C LEU A 7 -23.88 5.39 1.76
N THR A 8 -24.42 4.36 1.08
CA THR A 8 -23.67 3.71 0.01
C THR A 8 -23.53 4.62 -1.22
N PRO A 9 -22.30 4.79 -1.77
CA PRO A 9 -22.08 5.43 -3.06
C PRO A 9 -22.98 4.83 -4.14
N ASP A 10 -23.33 5.62 -5.16
CA ASP A 10 -23.91 5.08 -6.40
C ASP A 10 -22.82 4.31 -7.18
N ILE A 11 -22.45 3.13 -6.67
CA ILE A 11 -21.47 2.22 -7.26
C ILE A 11 -21.82 1.92 -8.73
N PRO A 12 -23.10 1.62 -9.09
CA PRO A 12 -23.48 1.46 -10.48
C PRO A 12 -23.17 2.70 -11.35
N GLY A 13 -23.38 3.91 -10.81
CA GLY A 13 -23.05 5.16 -11.49
C GLY A 13 -21.54 5.30 -11.76
N VAL A 14 -20.71 5.01 -10.76
CA VAL A 14 -19.24 5.06 -10.88
C VAL A 14 -18.71 4.02 -11.87
N GLU A 15 -19.18 2.78 -11.78
CA GLU A 15 -18.77 1.70 -12.68
C GLU A 15 -19.16 2.03 -14.12
N LYS A 16 -20.38 2.55 -14.33
CA LYS A 16 -20.83 3.01 -15.65
C LYS A 16 -19.93 4.14 -16.17
N PHE A 17 -19.63 5.13 -15.34
CA PHE A 17 -18.77 6.26 -15.70
C PHE A 17 -17.36 5.79 -16.12
N PHE A 18 -16.76 4.87 -15.35
CA PHE A 18 -15.48 4.26 -15.71
C PHE A 18 -15.56 3.50 -17.04
N ASN A 19 -16.60 2.68 -17.23
CA ASN A 19 -16.80 1.89 -18.44
C ASN A 19 -17.05 2.76 -19.68
N ASP A 20 -17.71 3.90 -19.54
CA ASP A 20 -17.93 4.85 -20.64
C ASP A 20 -16.59 5.44 -21.14
N TYR A 21 -15.70 5.86 -20.23
CA TYR A 21 -14.35 6.32 -20.60
C TYR A 21 -13.45 5.21 -21.13
N ARG A 22 -13.59 4.00 -20.60
CA ARG A 22 -12.92 2.82 -21.15
C ARG A 22 -13.35 2.55 -22.60
N ALA A 23 -14.65 2.62 -22.89
CA ALA A 23 -15.16 2.46 -24.25
C ALA A 23 -14.64 3.55 -25.20
N LEU A 24 -14.52 4.80 -24.71
CA LEU A 24 -13.90 5.89 -25.45
C LEU A 24 -12.41 5.62 -25.73
N PHE A 25 -11.68 5.16 -24.72
CA PHE A 25 -10.27 4.78 -24.86
C PHE A 25 -10.11 3.68 -25.92
N GLU A 26 -10.84 2.59 -25.80
CA GLU A 26 -10.76 1.45 -26.73
C GLU A 26 -11.07 1.84 -28.17
N LYS A 27 -12.01 2.77 -28.36
CA LYS A 27 -12.36 3.32 -29.67
C LYS A 27 -11.25 4.18 -30.27
N ASP A 28 -10.59 4.99 -29.45
CA ASP A 28 -9.64 6.00 -29.91
C ASP A 28 -8.16 5.60 -29.71
N LYS A 29 -7.82 4.45 -29.11
CA LYS A 29 -6.43 4.03 -28.83
C LYS A 29 -5.51 3.91 -30.05
N ASN A 30 -6.09 3.66 -31.23
CA ASN A 30 -5.37 3.61 -32.51
C ASN A 30 -5.53 4.90 -33.33
N SER A 31 -6.19 5.92 -32.77
CA SER A 31 -6.36 7.21 -33.40
C SER A 31 -5.02 7.93 -33.53
N ARG A 32 -4.78 8.60 -34.66
CA ARG A 32 -3.63 9.51 -34.81
C ARG A 32 -3.74 10.78 -33.96
N ARG A 33 -4.88 11.00 -33.30
CA ARG A 33 -5.12 12.17 -32.45
C ARG A 33 -4.90 11.78 -30.99
N GLU A 34 -3.70 12.06 -30.49
CA GLU A 34 -3.28 11.80 -29.10
C GLU A 34 -4.23 12.42 -28.06
N GLU A 35 -4.76 13.62 -28.33
CA GLU A 35 -5.70 14.34 -27.44
C GLU A 35 -6.94 13.52 -27.03
N LYS A 36 -7.41 12.63 -27.92
CA LYS A 36 -8.58 11.78 -27.62
C LYS A 36 -8.24 10.67 -26.63
N VAL A 37 -7.04 10.10 -26.78
CA VAL A 37 -6.52 9.05 -25.90
C VAL A 37 -6.26 9.64 -24.52
N GLU A 38 -5.60 10.80 -24.48
CA GLU A 38 -5.33 11.55 -23.25
C GLU A 38 -6.62 11.87 -22.49
N ARG A 39 -7.63 12.45 -23.16
CA ARG A 39 -8.93 12.74 -22.55
C ARG A 39 -9.62 11.49 -21.98
N ALA A 40 -9.48 10.35 -22.65
CA ALA A 40 -10.05 9.10 -22.16
C ALA A 40 -9.32 8.59 -20.91
N VAL A 41 -7.99 8.70 -20.87
CA VAL A 41 -7.16 8.37 -19.71
C VAL A 41 -7.46 9.30 -18.53
N GLU A 42 -7.53 10.61 -18.75
CA GLU A 42 -7.90 11.60 -17.74
C GLU A 42 -9.28 11.31 -17.13
N GLY A 43 -10.26 10.97 -17.97
CA GLY A 43 -11.59 10.60 -17.50
C GLY A 43 -11.62 9.31 -16.67
N MET A 44 -10.83 8.30 -17.05
CA MET A 44 -10.65 7.10 -16.22
C MET A 44 -9.98 7.42 -14.88
N ASN A 45 -8.95 8.27 -14.86
CA ASN A 45 -8.28 8.70 -13.64
C ASN A 45 -9.21 9.50 -12.71
N GLU A 46 -10.03 10.38 -13.29
CA GLU A 46 -11.02 11.14 -12.53
C GLU A 46 -12.09 10.23 -11.92
N ALA A 47 -12.55 9.21 -12.66
CA ALA A 47 -13.45 8.20 -12.12
C ALA A 47 -12.84 7.48 -10.92
N VAL A 48 -11.58 7.05 -11.03
CA VAL A 48 -10.84 6.40 -9.92
C VAL A 48 -10.74 7.34 -8.71
N ARG A 49 -10.34 8.60 -8.93
CA ARG A 49 -10.22 9.62 -7.87
C ARG A 49 -11.54 9.83 -7.13
N LEU A 50 -12.63 10.08 -7.86
CA LEU A 50 -13.97 10.28 -7.29
C LEU A 50 -14.44 9.07 -6.49
N THR A 51 -14.08 7.85 -6.92
CA THR A 51 -14.44 6.63 -6.19
C THR A 51 -13.70 6.53 -4.86
N LEU A 52 -12.39 6.76 -4.85
CA LEU A 52 -11.58 6.77 -3.64
C LEU A 52 -12.02 7.89 -2.67
N GLU A 53 -12.45 9.02 -3.22
CA GLU A 53 -13.07 10.12 -2.47
C GLU A 53 -14.37 9.70 -1.79
N CYS A 54 -15.21 8.98 -2.52
CA CYS A 54 -16.47 8.48 -1.99
C CYS A 54 -16.24 7.44 -0.89
N ILE A 55 -15.28 6.51 -1.07
CA ILE A 55 -14.88 5.54 -0.03
C ILE A 55 -14.40 6.26 1.23
N SER A 56 -13.50 7.23 1.08
CA SER A 56 -12.94 7.97 2.21
C SER A 56 -14.00 8.77 2.98
N SER A 57 -14.92 9.40 2.25
CA SER A 57 -16.03 10.16 2.84
C SER A 57 -16.98 9.23 3.58
N LEU A 58 -17.31 8.08 3.00
CA LEU A 58 -18.15 7.06 3.63
C LEU A 58 -17.58 6.56 4.96
N VAL A 59 -16.27 6.26 5.00
CA VAL A 59 -15.61 5.79 6.22
C VAL A 59 -15.57 6.91 7.28
N ARG A 60 -15.36 8.16 6.88
CA ARG A 60 -15.40 9.31 7.80
C ARG A 60 -16.79 9.53 8.38
N ASP A 61 -17.82 9.55 7.54
CA ASP A 61 -19.21 9.73 7.98
C ASP A 61 -19.61 8.62 8.97
N ALA A 62 -19.16 7.39 8.72
CA ALA A 62 -19.35 6.26 9.63
C ALA A 62 -18.59 6.40 10.96
N GLU A 63 -17.39 7.00 10.94
CA GLU A 63 -16.64 7.29 12.18
C GLU A 63 -17.30 8.39 13.01
N GLU A 64 -17.86 9.42 12.34
CA GLU A 64 -18.55 10.52 13.01
C GLU A 64 -19.87 10.07 13.63
N ASP A 65 -20.59 9.17 12.95
CA ASP A 65 -21.80 8.54 13.46
C ASP A 65 -21.44 7.42 14.46
N ARG A 66 -21.15 7.83 15.70
CA ARG A 66 -20.90 6.93 16.84
C ARG A 66 -22.07 5.98 17.16
N GLY A 67 -23.19 6.07 16.44
CA GLY A 67 -24.36 5.22 16.59
C GLY A 67 -24.33 3.94 15.74
N LEU A 68 -23.31 3.71 14.91
CA LEU A 68 -23.23 2.48 14.13
C LEU A 68 -22.92 1.27 15.01
N GLU A 69 -23.80 0.26 14.94
CA GLU A 69 -23.57 -1.05 15.55
C GLU A 69 -22.32 -1.73 14.94
N PRO A 70 -21.55 -2.52 15.71
CA PRO A 70 -20.29 -3.13 15.24
C PRO A 70 -20.42 -3.94 13.94
N GLU A 71 -21.53 -4.66 13.74
CA GLU A 71 -21.78 -5.43 12.52
C GLU A 71 -22.05 -4.53 11.31
N ALA A 72 -22.71 -3.39 11.51
CA ALA A 72 -22.96 -2.42 10.45
C ALA A 72 -21.65 -1.74 10.02
N LEU A 73 -20.79 -1.38 10.99
CA LEU A 73 -19.45 -0.85 10.72
C LEU A 73 -18.59 -1.87 9.97
N LYS A 74 -18.58 -3.13 10.40
CA LYS A 74 -17.86 -4.21 9.71
C LYS A 74 -18.34 -4.40 8.27
N SER A 75 -19.65 -4.38 8.06
CA SER A 75 -20.25 -4.43 6.71
C SER A 75 -19.84 -3.24 5.84
N LEU A 76 -19.81 -2.03 6.41
CA LEU A 76 -19.35 -0.82 5.72
C LEU A 76 -17.89 -0.93 5.28
N VAL A 77 -17.00 -1.31 6.21
CA VAL A 77 -15.56 -1.49 5.94
C VAL A 77 -15.33 -2.58 4.89
N THR A 78 -16.09 -3.67 4.95
CA THR A 78 -15.99 -4.75 3.94
C THR A 78 -16.37 -4.22 2.56
N LYS A 79 -17.51 -3.51 2.42
CA LYS A 79 -17.93 -2.93 1.14
C LYS A 79 -16.96 -1.87 0.62
N ALA A 80 -16.41 -1.05 1.49
CA ALA A 80 -15.37 -0.07 1.14
C ALA A 80 -14.12 -0.77 0.60
N SER A 81 -13.67 -1.84 1.25
CA SER A 81 -12.55 -2.66 0.81
C SER A 81 -12.82 -3.37 -0.52
N ASP A 82 -14.02 -3.91 -0.72
CA ASP A 82 -14.42 -4.54 -1.99
C ASP A 82 -14.41 -3.52 -3.14
N LEU A 83 -14.86 -2.28 -2.88
CA LEU A 83 -14.83 -1.20 -3.86
C LEU A 83 -13.39 -0.76 -4.16
N GLU A 84 -12.54 -0.62 -3.15
CA GLU A 84 -11.11 -0.35 -3.31
C GLU A 84 -10.42 -1.42 -4.15
N ASN A 85 -10.65 -2.71 -3.86
CA ASN A 85 -10.11 -3.82 -4.64
C ASN A 85 -10.60 -3.80 -6.09
N THR A 86 -11.86 -3.39 -6.32
CA THR A 86 -12.43 -3.23 -7.66
C THR A 86 -11.70 -2.14 -8.44
N ILE A 87 -11.40 -1.00 -7.82
CA ILE A 87 -10.60 0.09 -8.41
C ILE A 87 -9.18 -0.39 -8.73
N ILE A 88 -8.52 -1.03 -7.77
CA ILE A 88 -7.16 -1.58 -7.96
C ILE A 88 -7.17 -2.54 -9.15
N HIS A 89 -8.16 -3.43 -9.22
CA HIS A 89 -8.32 -4.33 -10.35
C HIS A 89 -8.53 -3.56 -11.66
N TRP A 90 -9.41 -2.54 -11.70
CA TRP A 90 -9.61 -1.72 -12.90
C TRP A 90 -8.33 -1.03 -13.38
N THR A 91 -7.53 -0.50 -12.46
CA THR A 91 -6.29 0.21 -12.77
C THR A 91 -5.17 -0.73 -13.22
N PHE A 92 -4.99 -1.89 -12.56
CA PHE A 92 -3.87 -2.80 -12.84
C PHE A 92 -4.21 -3.96 -13.78
N SER A 93 -5.48 -4.22 -14.08
CA SER A 93 -5.86 -5.24 -15.09
C SER A 93 -5.70 -4.76 -16.53
N GLN A 94 -5.38 -3.48 -16.74
CA GLN A 94 -5.25 -2.87 -18.05
C GLN A 94 -3.86 -2.28 -18.23
N ASP A 95 -3.20 -2.61 -19.33
CA ASP A 95 -1.85 -2.15 -19.67
C ASP A 95 -1.70 -0.61 -19.85
N LEU A 96 -2.75 0.14 -19.52
CA LEU A 96 -3.04 1.49 -20.00
C LEU A 96 -3.06 2.54 -18.88
N LEU A 97 -3.39 2.14 -17.65
CA LEU A 97 -3.39 3.01 -16.46
C LEU A 97 -2.13 2.79 -15.60
N ASN A 98 -1.16 2.07 -16.13
CA ASN A 98 -0.04 1.42 -15.43
C ASN A 98 0.95 2.33 -14.70
N SER A 99 0.82 3.65 -14.72
CA SER A 99 1.82 4.51 -14.07
C SER A 99 1.48 4.82 -12.61
N PHE A 100 0.20 4.99 -12.25
CA PHE A 100 -0.16 5.48 -10.93
C PHE A 100 -1.67 5.38 -10.62
N ILE A 101 -2.03 4.86 -9.43
CA ILE A 101 -3.35 5.13 -8.84
C ILE A 101 -3.22 6.44 -8.06
N PRO A 102 -4.07 7.46 -8.31
CA PRO A 102 -4.07 8.66 -7.50
C PRO A 102 -4.35 8.30 -6.04
N VAL A 103 -3.41 8.62 -5.15
CA VAL A 103 -3.60 8.44 -3.72
C VAL A 103 -4.62 9.46 -3.24
N PHE A 104 -5.72 8.98 -2.67
CA PHE A 104 -6.72 9.83 -2.05
C PHE A 104 -6.90 9.46 -0.58
N CYS A 105 -6.44 10.34 0.31
CA CYS A 105 -6.61 10.18 1.76
C CYS A 105 -7.64 11.18 2.33
N GLY A 106 -8.50 11.75 1.48
CA GLY A 106 -9.44 12.82 1.85
C GLY A 106 -8.77 14.12 2.30
N ASN A 107 -7.50 14.29 1.96
CA ASN A 107 -6.87 15.59 1.89
C ASN A 107 -6.86 15.92 0.40
N ASP A 108 -7.79 16.76 -0.06
CA ASP A 108 -7.77 17.29 -1.42
C ASP A 108 -6.47 18.06 -1.60
N TYR A 109 -5.50 17.35 -2.14
CA TYR A 109 -4.26 17.93 -2.56
C TYR A 109 -4.34 18.05 -4.07
N SER A 110 -4.87 19.19 -4.53
CA SER A 110 -4.50 19.62 -5.88
C SER A 110 -3.00 19.87 -5.84
N ASP A 111 -2.24 19.21 -6.69
CA ASP A 111 -0.81 19.42 -6.83
C ASP A 111 -0.52 20.77 -7.52
N SER A 112 -1.29 21.80 -7.18
CA SER A 112 -1.11 23.18 -7.63
C SER A 112 0.09 23.86 -6.94
N ALA A 113 0.76 23.18 -6.00
CA ALA A 113 2.08 23.57 -5.51
C ALA A 113 3.23 22.91 -6.30
N SER A 114 2.97 21.87 -7.10
CA SER A 114 3.79 21.59 -8.27
C SER A 114 3.36 22.60 -9.34
N GLY A 115 4.04 23.75 -9.38
CA GLY A 115 3.93 24.69 -10.49
C GLY A 115 4.39 24.01 -11.77
N GLY A 116 3.51 23.24 -12.40
CA GLY A 116 3.75 22.69 -13.72
C GLY A 116 3.86 23.85 -14.72
N PRO A 117 4.82 23.81 -15.65
CA PRO A 117 5.13 24.92 -16.56
C PRO A 117 3.93 25.40 -17.39
N VAL A 118 2.90 24.57 -17.54
CA VAL A 118 1.67 24.88 -18.29
C VAL A 118 0.80 25.95 -17.60
N MET A 119 0.68 25.94 -16.27
CA MET A 119 -0.17 26.89 -15.54
C MET A 119 0.45 28.29 -15.46
N ASP A 120 1.77 28.39 -15.36
CA ASP A 120 2.48 29.68 -15.45
C ASP A 120 2.38 30.27 -16.86
N MET A 121 2.37 29.42 -17.90
CA MET A 121 2.17 29.84 -19.28
C MET A 121 0.75 30.38 -19.52
N LEU A 122 -0.28 29.73 -18.96
CA LEU A 122 -1.67 30.17 -19.08
C LEU A 122 -1.93 31.49 -18.32
N ALA A 123 -1.37 31.61 -17.10
CA ALA A 123 -1.45 32.84 -16.31
C ALA A 123 -0.71 34.01 -16.98
N GLY A 124 0.43 33.72 -17.63
CA GLY A 124 1.17 34.69 -18.44
C GLY A 124 0.38 35.14 -19.68
N PHE A 125 -0.26 34.20 -20.38
CA PHE A 125 -1.06 34.48 -21.57
C PHE A 125 -2.28 35.38 -21.25
N LEU A 126 -3.05 35.04 -20.20
CA LEU A 126 -4.21 35.84 -19.80
C LEU A 126 -3.83 37.23 -19.29
N SER A 127 -2.68 37.36 -18.62
CA SER A 127 -2.13 38.68 -18.24
C SER A 127 -1.71 39.49 -19.47
N GLY A 128 -1.17 38.84 -20.50
CA GLY A 128 -0.75 39.47 -21.75
C GLY A 128 -1.91 40.01 -22.61
N MET A 129 -3.12 39.47 -22.45
CA MET A 129 -4.31 39.93 -23.17
C MET A 129 -5.03 41.12 -22.52
N GLY A 130 -4.52 41.68 -21.41
CA GLY A 130 -5.12 42.84 -20.74
C GLY A 130 -6.46 42.55 -20.06
N LEU A 131 -6.83 41.27 -19.91
CA LEU A 131 -8.05 40.82 -19.23
C LEU A 131 -7.84 40.60 -17.72
N GLY A 132 -6.67 40.96 -17.18
CA GLY A 132 -6.28 40.67 -15.81
C GLY A 132 -6.81 41.68 -14.79
N GLY A 133 -7.85 41.29 -14.04
CA GLY A 133 -7.96 41.70 -12.63
C GLY A 133 -6.75 41.20 -11.83
N ASP A 134 -6.58 41.67 -10.59
CA ASP A 134 -5.43 41.29 -9.74
C ASP A 134 -5.22 39.77 -9.79
N ARG A 135 -4.00 39.35 -10.17
CA ARG A 135 -3.61 37.94 -10.36
C ARG A 135 -3.97 37.09 -9.12
N LYS A 136 -4.05 37.73 -7.95
CA LYS A 136 -4.46 37.15 -6.68
C LYS A 136 -5.96 36.88 -6.56
N GLU A 137 -6.84 37.65 -7.20
CA GLU A 137 -8.30 37.46 -7.15
C GLU A 137 -8.76 36.36 -8.11
N VAL A 138 -8.25 36.34 -9.34
CA VAL A 138 -8.59 35.30 -10.34
C VAL A 138 -8.19 33.90 -9.84
N THR A 139 -7.04 33.79 -9.18
CA THR A 139 -6.61 32.52 -8.57
C THR A 139 -7.34 32.16 -7.27
N ARG A 140 -8.02 33.12 -6.61
CA ARG A 140 -8.79 32.87 -5.38
C ARG A 140 -10.22 32.41 -5.65
N GLY A 141 -10.78 32.78 -6.80
CA GLY A 141 -12.13 32.37 -7.22
C GLY A 141 -12.19 30.96 -7.82
N MET A 142 -11.10 30.48 -8.44
CA MET A 142 -11.05 29.14 -9.06
C MET A 142 -10.49 28.05 -8.15
N ILE A 143 -9.70 28.43 -7.15
CA ILE A 143 -9.06 27.52 -6.21
C ILE A 143 -9.73 27.82 -4.87
N GLY A 144 -10.72 26.99 -4.49
CA GLY A 144 -11.39 27.09 -3.18
C GLY A 144 -10.38 27.34 -2.05
N SER A 145 -10.80 28.10 -1.03
CA SER A 145 -10.01 28.57 0.11
C SER A 145 -8.63 27.89 0.22
N ARG A 146 -7.59 28.57 -0.30
CA ARG A 146 -6.21 28.06 -0.26
C ARG A 146 -5.92 27.51 1.14
N LEU A 147 -5.67 26.21 1.22
CA LEU A 147 -5.06 25.60 2.40
C LEU A 147 -3.82 26.44 2.76
N THR A 148 -3.61 26.64 4.06
CA THR A 148 -2.41 27.30 4.59
C THR A 148 -1.17 26.76 3.89
N SER A 149 -0.28 27.66 3.49
CA SER A 149 0.98 27.33 2.84
C SER A 149 1.67 26.19 3.58
N TYR A 150 2.30 25.28 2.83
CA TYR A 150 3.07 24.14 3.34
C TYR A 150 4.05 24.49 4.46
N LYS A 151 4.55 25.72 4.48
CA LYS A 151 5.53 26.20 5.46
C LYS A 151 4.92 26.41 6.86
N ASP A 152 3.60 26.52 6.96
CA ASP A 152 2.92 26.99 8.16
C ASP A 152 2.16 25.86 8.90
N VAL A 153 2.15 24.65 8.35
CA VAL A 153 1.56 23.47 9.01
C VAL A 153 2.67 22.72 9.77
N PRO A 154 2.56 22.55 11.10
CA PRO A 154 3.57 21.85 11.87
C PRO A 154 3.64 20.39 11.41
N THR A 155 4.85 19.99 11.03
CA THR A 155 5.13 18.61 10.65
C THR A 155 5.20 17.73 11.90
N PRO A 156 4.77 16.45 11.84
CA PRO A 156 4.93 15.47 12.92
C PRO A 156 6.35 15.38 13.47
N GLY A 157 7.35 15.71 12.64
CA GLY A 157 8.72 15.93 13.05
C GLY A 157 9.56 16.50 11.91
N PRO A 158 10.85 16.77 12.16
CA PRO A 158 11.76 17.30 11.14
C PRO A 158 12.07 16.30 10.00
N ARG A 159 11.71 15.02 10.14
CA ARG A 159 11.92 13.95 9.14
C ARG A 159 10.64 13.42 8.49
N SER A 160 9.46 13.92 8.87
CA SER A 160 8.22 13.48 8.25
C SER A 160 8.07 14.09 6.85
N SER A 161 7.49 13.36 5.91
CA SER A 161 7.27 13.90 4.56
C SER A 161 6.37 15.15 4.60
N PRO A 162 6.48 16.07 3.63
CA PRO A 162 5.56 17.20 3.51
C PRO A 162 4.07 16.79 3.40
N LEU A 163 3.80 15.54 3.03
CA LEU A 163 2.46 14.96 2.91
C LEU A 163 1.95 14.33 4.22
N ALA A 164 2.84 14.01 5.17
CA ALA A 164 2.48 13.52 6.49
C ALA A 164 1.92 14.67 7.33
N ARG A 165 0.63 14.96 7.15
CA ARG A 165 -0.07 16.03 7.84
C ARG A 165 -0.92 15.47 8.95
N PHE A 166 -0.90 16.17 10.08
CA PHE A 166 -1.98 16.06 11.05
C PHE A 166 -2.99 17.15 10.78
N SER A 167 -4.28 16.79 10.79
CA SER A 167 -5.35 17.80 10.79
C SER A 167 -5.09 18.80 11.93
N MET A 168 -4.96 20.07 11.57
CA MET A 168 -4.75 21.18 12.50
C MET A 168 -6.07 21.70 13.08
N ASP A 169 -7.20 21.15 12.64
CA ASP A 169 -8.49 21.47 13.22
C ASP A 169 -8.51 21.03 14.69
N GLU A 170 -8.76 21.97 15.60
CA GLU A 170 -8.82 21.70 17.04
C GLU A 170 -9.86 20.62 17.37
N ARG A 171 -10.92 20.51 16.57
CA ARG A 171 -11.93 19.45 16.71
C ARG A 171 -11.33 18.05 16.50
N HIS A 172 -10.31 17.94 15.65
CA HIS A 172 -9.60 16.70 15.35
C HIS A 172 -8.42 16.45 16.30
N ARG A 173 -7.82 17.52 16.85
CA ARG A 173 -6.84 17.39 17.96
C ARG A 173 -7.46 16.78 19.21
N LEU A 174 -8.71 17.13 19.52
CA LEU A 174 -9.46 16.61 20.67
C LEU A 174 -9.95 15.16 20.50
N ARG A 175 -9.95 14.61 19.27
CA ARG A 175 -10.39 13.23 19.01
C ARG A 175 -9.26 12.21 19.07
N ARG A 176 -7.99 12.62 19.08
CA ARG A 176 -6.90 11.68 19.31
C ARG A 176 -6.83 11.34 20.79
N ALA A 177 -7.05 10.06 21.12
CA ALA A 177 -6.76 9.57 22.45
C ALA A 177 -5.30 9.95 22.78
N PRO A 178 -5.06 10.68 23.89
CA PRO A 178 -3.71 11.03 24.27
C PRO A 178 -2.91 9.74 24.40
N LEU A 179 -1.82 9.63 23.64
CA LEU A 179 -0.92 8.50 23.79
C LEU A 179 -0.31 8.59 25.18
N ALA A 180 -0.33 7.47 25.89
CA ALA A 180 0.37 7.39 27.16
C ALA A 180 1.84 7.75 26.93
N PRO A 181 2.52 8.45 27.86
CA PRO A 181 3.92 8.83 27.71
C PRO A 181 4.87 7.64 27.47
N ASN A 182 4.42 6.44 27.82
CA ASN A 182 5.10 5.16 27.67
C ASN A 182 4.49 4.28 26.55
N ALA A 183 3.73 4.86 25.61
CA ALA A 183 3.22 4.13 24.45
C ALA A 183 4.38 3.47 23.70
N SER A 184 4.19 2.22 23.27
CA SER A 184 5.22 1.50 22.52
C SER A 184 5.47 2.18 21.17
N PRO A 185 6.71 2.12 20.61
CA PRO A 185 6.99 2.68 19.29
C PRO A 185 6.02 2.21 18.18
N PRO A 186 5.59 0.93 18.12
CA PRO A 186 4.57 0.49 17.17
C PRO A 186 3.21 1.18 17.36
N LEU A 187 2.76 1.34 18.61
CA LEU A 187 1.50 2.03 18.91
C LEU A 187 1.59 3.51 18.50
N ILE A 188 2.73 4.16 18.72
CA ILE A 188 2.98 5.53 18.28
C ILE A 188 2.97 5.62 16.75
N ALA A 189 3.66 4.72 16.05
CA ALA A 189 3.69 4.70 14.59
C ALA A 189 2.30 4.50 13.98
N PHE A 190 1.53 3.54 14.52
CA PHE A 190 0.16 3.25 14.12
C PHE A 190 -0.78 4.44 14.34
N THR A 191 -0.77 5.01 15.54
CA THR A 191 -1.66 6.14 15.91
C THR A 191 -1.31 7.45 15.20
N GLN A 192 -0.06 7.57 14.75
CA GLN A 192 0.38 8.69 13.92
C GLN A 192 0.16 8.44 12.42
N ALA A 193 -0.35 7.27 12.03
CA ALA A 193 -0.50 6.84 10.65
C ALA A 193 0.75 7.10 9.81
N ARG A 194 1.94 6.89 10.40
CA ARG A 194 3.20 7.05 9.67
C ARG A 194 3.31 5.91 8.67
N CYS A 195 2.97 6.20 7.43
CA CYS A 195 3.21 5.31 6.30
C CYS A 195 4.30 5.94 5.43
N GLU A 196 5.30 5.13 5.11
CA GLU A 196 6.21 5.39 4.02
C GLU A 196 5.87 4.41 2.90
N ILE A 197 5.65 4.95 1.69
CA ILE A 197 5.37 4.15 0.51
C ILE A 197 6.62 4.19 -0.36
N THR A 198 7.18 3.02 -0.61
CA THR A 198 8.30 2.85 -1.53
C THR A 198 7.93 1.77 -2.55
N ALA A 199 8.37 1.94 -3.79
CA ALA A 199 8.10 1.00 -4.88
C ALA A 199 9.39 0.50 -5.50
N ARG A 200 9.44 -0.79 -5.84
CA ARG A 200 10.55 -1.41 -6.56
C ARG A 200 10.07 -2.58 -7.40
N GLY A 201 10.69 -2.75 -8.57
CA GLY A 201 10.60 -4.00 -9.32
C GLY A 201 11.32 -5.14 -8.62
N THR A 202 10.59 -6.19 -8.23
CA THR A 202 11.18 -7.45 -7.77
C THR A 202 11.36 -8.41 -8.96
N SER A 203 12.38 -9.26 -8.88
CA SER A 203 12.58 -10.38 -9.81
C SER A 203 11.60 -11.54 -9.54
N THR A 204 10.91 -11.50 -8.41
CA THR A 204 9.94 -12.50 -7.97
C THR A 204 8.57 -12.20 -8.56
N VAL A 205 7.88 -13.21 -9.09
CA VAL A 205 6.54 -13.05 -9.67
C VAL A 205 5.47 -13.59 -8.73
N VAL A 206 4.25 -13.07 -8.83
CA VAL A 206 3.08 -13.57 -8.08
C VAL A 206 2.78 -15.02 -8.48
N PRO A 207 2.48 -15.93 -7.54
CA PRO A 207 2.33 -15.68 -6.10
C PRO A 207 3.66 -15.65 -5.34
N PHE A 208 3.78 -14.70 -4.40
CA PHE A 208 4.88 -14.66 -3.42
C PHE A 208 4.30 -14.63 -2.00
N SER A 209 5.12 -14.99 -1.01
CA SER A 209 4.82 -14.82 0.41
C SER A 209 5.74 -13.76 1.01
N LEU A 210 5.18 -12.97 1.91
CA LEU A 210 5.86 -11.85 2.55
C LEU A 210 5.76 -12.02 4.07
N ALA A 211 6.87 -11.77 4.76
CA ALA A 211 6.92 -11.72 6.21
C ALA A 211 7.80 -10.55 6.63
N SER A 212 7.42 -9.86 7.71
CA SER A 212 8.20 -8.76 8.27
C SER A 212 8.35 -8.91 9.78
N CYS A 213 9.46 -8.38 10.28
CA CYS A 213 9.73 -8.16 11.69
C CYS A 213 10.47 -6.82 11.84
N ASP A 214 10.87 -6.45 13.05
CA ASP A 214 11.41 -5.11 13.33
C ASP A 214 12.64 -4.73 12.50
N SER A 215 13.50 -5.71 12.17
CA SER A 215 14.77 -5.45 11.47
C SER A 215 14.83 -6.00 10.05
N MET A 216 13.80 -6.72 9.59
CA MET A 216 13.87 -7.45 8.33
C MET A 216 12.50 -7.59 7.68
N LEU A 217 12.45 -7.34 6.38
CA LEU A 217 11.39 -7.73 5.48
C LEU A 217 11.91 -8.85 4.59
N ALA A 218 11.14 -9.93 4.46
CA ALA A 218 11.49 -11.05 3.61
C ALA A 218 10.39 -11.35 2.62
N ILE A 219 10.79 -11.74 1.41
CA ILE A 219 9.89 -12.12 0.31
C ILE A 219 10.40 -13.44 -0.25
N ILE A 220 9.52 -14.43 -0.40
CA ILE A 220 9.81 -15.69 -1.11
C ILE A 220 8.83 -15.85 -2.25
N GLY A 221 9.32 -16.27 -3.41
CA GLY A 221 8.45 -16.67 -4.51
C GLY A 221 9.23 -17.21 -5.69
N PRO A 222 8.55 -17.44 -6.82
CA PRO A 222 9.15 -17.93 -8.03
C PRO A 222 9.92 -16.84 -8.78
N CYS A 223 11.11 -17.19 -9.26
CA CYS A 223 11.97 -16.37 -10.09
C CYS A 223 12.61 -17.22 -11.22
N GLY A 224 13.56 -16.63 -11.93
CA GLY A 224 14.37 -17.32 -12.93
C GLY A 224 13.60 -17.72 -14.19
N HIS A 225 14.15 -18.69 -14.94
CA HIS A 225 13.55 -19.10 -16.21
C HIS A 225 12.24 -19.87 -15.97
N LYS A 226 11.14 -19.37 -16.55
CA LYS A 226 9.79 -19.95 -16.38
C LYS A 226 9.33 -20.01 -14.93
N GLN A 227 9.85 -19.15 -14.04
CA GLN A 227 9.32 -19.01 -12.68
C GLN A 227 9.41 -20.32 -11.87
N ARG A 228 10.45 -21.11 -12.09
CA ARG A 228 10.63 -22.42 -11.46
C ARG A 228 11.60 -22.40 -10.29
N ASP A 229 12.44 -21.38 -10.22
CA ASP A 229 13.48 -21.26 -9.23
C ASP A 229 12.93 -20.47 -8.04
N PRO A 230 13.03 -20.97 -6.81
CA PRO A 230 12.61 -20.23 -5.63
C PRO A 230 13.67 -19.18 -5.27
N ALA A 231 13.28 -17.92 -5.08
CA ALA A 231 14.15 -16.86 -4.58
C ALA A 231 13.63 -16.27 -3.27
N LEU A 232 14.47 -16.29 -2.24
CA LEU A 232 14.26 -15.54 -1.02
C LEU A 232 15.01 -14.22 -1.14
N GLN A 233 14.32 -13.11 -0.95
CA GLN A 233 14.90 -11.77 -0.87
C GLN A 233 14.77 -11.27 0.57
N LEU A 234 15.86 -10.78 1.15
CA LEU A 234 15.92 -10.22 2.50
C LEU A 234 16.26 -8.72 2.44
N PHE A 235 15.41 -7.89 3.02
CA PHE A 235 15.52 -6.43 3.04
C PHE A 235 15.64 -5.90 4.48
N PRO A 236 16.81 -5.39 4.91
CA PRO A 236 17.06 -4.99 6.29
C PRO A 236 16.37 -3.66 6.67
N LEU A 237 15.36 -3.69 7.56
CA LEU A 237 14.52 -2.53 7.96
C LEU A 237 15.21 -1.56 8.92
N GLY A 238 16.32 -1.97 9.51
CA GLY A 238 17.11 -1.13 10.40
C GLY A 238 18.37 -0.59 9.73
N GLY A 239 18.71 0.67 10.03
CA GLY A 239 19.98 1.30 9.65
C GLY A 239 19.80 2.76 9.23
N ASP A 240 20.87 3.55 9.30
CA ASP A 240 20.91 4.92 8.75
C ASP A 240 21.08 4.90 7.22
N HIS A 241 20.41 3.96 6.54
CA HIS A 241 20.43 3.87 5.09
C HIS A 241 19.56 4.99 4.51
N GLN A 242 20.08 5.70 3.51
CA GLN A 242 19.29 6.68 2.78
C GLN A 242 18.14 5.96 2.08
N LEU A 243 16.93 6.52 2.21
CA LEU A 243 15.68 5.93 1.76
C LEU A 243 15.67 5.57 0.26
N ASP A 244 16.45 6.31 -0.54
CA ASP A 244 16.47 6.16 -2.00
C ASP A 244 17.03 4.80 -2.47
N ASP A 245 17.84 4.11 -1.65
CA ASP A 245 18.50 2.85 -2.01
C ASP A 245 18.06 1.66 -1.15
N TYR A 246 17.06 1.82 -0.28
CA TYR A 246 16.76 0.87 0.79
C TYR A 246 16.59 -0.59 0.29
N PHE A 247 16.00 -0.76 -0.90
CA PHE A 247 15.81 -2.08 -1.49
C PHE A 247 16.98 -2.57 -2.37
N ASP A 248 17.94 -1.71 -2.74
CA ASP A 248 19.17 -2.13 -3.44
C ASP A 248 20.10 -2.94 -2.54
N TYR A 249 19.90 -2.81 -1.24
CA TYR A 249 20.53 -3.59 -0.20
C TYR A 249 19.89 -4.96 0.03
N GLY A 250 18.82 -5.28 -0.71
CA GLY A 250 18.23 -6.60 -0.75
C GLY A 250 19.28 -7.68 -1.01
N THR A 251 19.25 -8.75 -0.22
CA THR A 251 20.08 -9.93 -0.49
C THR A 251 19.23 -11.04 -1.06
N ASP A 252 19.55 -11.43 -2.28
CA ASP A 252 18.99 -12.62 -2.93
C ASP A 252 19.68 -13.87 -2.37
N VAL A 253 18.87 -14.84 -1.95
CA VAL A 253 19.32 -16.09 -1.36
C VAL A 253 18.84 -17.24 -2.23
N ASP A 254 19.78 -18.04 -2.73
CA ASP A 254 19.46 -19.32 -3.34
C ASP A 254 19.01 -20.28 -2.24
N VAL A 255 17.69 -20.52 -2.18
CA VAL A 255 17.12 -21.33 -1.12
C VAL A 255 17.29 -22.83 -1.35
N GLY A 256 17.69 -23.26 -2.55
CA GLY A 256 17.83 -24.68 -2.90
C GLY A 256 16.64 -25.55 -2.48
N LEU A 257 15.41 -25.05 -2.61
CA LEU A 257 14.17 -25.80 -2.39
C LEU A 257 13.91 -26.72 -3.61
N CYS A 258 13.06 -27.74 -3.46
CA CYS A 258 12.69 -28.66 -4.56
C CYS A 258 11.69 -28.00 -5.51
N SER A 259 10.85 -27.12 -4.99
CA SER A 259 9.86 -26.36 -5.73
C SER A 259 9.82 -24.91 -5.26
N VAL A 260 8.93 -24.12 -5.85
CA VAL A 260 8.66 -22.74 -5.44
C VAL A 260 8.30 -22.71 -3.96
N GLY A 261 8.99 -21.86 -3.19
CA GLY A 261 8.69 -21.66 -1.78
C GLY A 261 7.37 -20.91 -1.62
N THR A 262 6.45 -21.47 -0.86
CA THR A 262 5.08 -20.93 -0.65
C THR A 262 4.83 -20.54 0.79
N SER A 263 5.78 -20.80 1.69
CA SER A 263 5.69 -20.48 3.11
C SER A 263 6.94 -19.76 3.57
N LEU A 264 6.73 -18.71 4.37
CA LEU A 264 7.79 -17.87 4.93
C LEU A 264 7.44 -17.47 6.36
N ALA A 265 8.44 -17.54 7.24
CA ALA A 265 8.33 -16.99 8.58
C ALA A 265 9.69 -16.44 9.05
N LEU A 266 9.66 -15.40 9.88
CA LEU A 266 10.87 -14.76 10.43
C LEU A 266 10.93 -14.94 11.93
N ASN A 267 12.10 -15.33 12.44
CA ASN A 267 12.43 -15.30 13.87
C ASN A 267 13.45 -14.19 14.10
N GLU A 268 12.97 -13.04 14.58
CA GLU A 268 13.80 -11.85 14.84
C GLU A 268 14.86 -12.10 15.92
N SER A 269 14.52 -12.81 17.00
CA SER A 269 15.44 -13.06 18.12
C SER A 269 16.68 -13.86 17.72
N ARG A 270 16.52 -14.82 16.79
CA ARG A 270 17.58 -15.69 16.29
C ARG A 270 18.13 -15.24 14.94
N LYS A 271 17.53 -14.21 14.34
CA LYS A 271 17.81 -13.73 13.00
C LYS A 271 17.72 -14.85 11.96
N LEU A 272 16.64 -15.66 12.02
CA LEU A 272 16.41 -16.81 11.14
C LEU A 272 15.17 -16.65 10.26
N ALA A 273 15.34 -16.82 8.95
CA ALA A 273 14.25 -16.86 7.98
C ALA A 273 13.97 -18.31 7.62
N PHE A 274 12.73 -18.77 7.85
CA PHE A 274 12.28 -20.11 7.51
C PHE A 274 11.49 -20.06 6.21
N VAL A 275 11.93 -20.81 5.21
CA VAL A 275 11.26 -20.95 3.92
C VAL A 275 10.89 -22.40 3.68
N GLY A 276 9.66 -22.63 3.26
CA GLY A 276 9.12 -23.96 3.03
C GLY A 276 8.56 -24.14 1.64
N ASP A 277 8.76 -25.33 1.10
CA ASP A 277 8.00 -25.87 -0.03
C ASP A 277 7.20 -27.11 0.41
N ASN A 278 6.69 -27.89 -0.55
CA ASN A 278 5.88 -29.07 -0.27
C ASN A 278 6.66 -30.25 0.34
N ASP A 279 7.99 -30.24 0.27
CA ASP A 279 8.85 -31.36 0.65
C ASP A 279 9.75 -31.05 1.85
N ARG A 280 10.17 -29.80 2.01
CA ARG A 280 11.15 -29.38 3.01
C ARG A 280 10.99 -27.93 3.46
N ILE A 281 11.44 -27.70 4.68
CA ILE A 281 11.62 -26.38 5.26
C ILE A 281 13.12 -26.17 5.46
N LYS A 282 13.63 -25.02 5.01
CA LYS A 282 15.00 -24.59 5.24
C LYS A 282 15.01 -23.32 6.07
N SER A 283 16.05 -23.12 6.86
CA SER A 283 16.26 -21.86 7.56
C SER A 283 17.58 -21.20 7.18
N TYR A 284 17.54 -19.88 7.13
CA TYR A 284 18.65 -19.01 6.74
C TYR A 284 18.90 -18.01 7.85
N GLN A 285 20.11 -18.01 8.42
CA GLN A 285 20.50 -16.99 9.38
C GLN A 285 20.98 -15.76 8.64
N TRP A 286 20.43 -14.60 8.96
CA TRP A 286 20.87 -13.33 8.39
C TRP A 286 21.80 -12.57 9.34
N SER A 287 22.83 -11.94 8.78
CA SER A 287 23.70 -11.04 9.53
C SER A 287 23.10 -9.65 9.65
N ASN A 288 23.38 -8.96 10.76
CA ASN A 288 23.12 -7.52 10.84
C ASN A 288 24.15 -6.79 9.97
N GLY A 289 23.70 -6.00 9.01
CA GLY A 289 24.56 -5.21 8.15
C GLY A 289 23.79 -4.60 6.98
N PRO A 290 24.40 -3.65 6.26
CA PRO A 290 23.78 -3.00 5.11
C PRO A 290 23.35 -4.02 4.06
N LYS A 291 24.15 -5.06 3.82
CA LYS A 291 23.82 -6.15 2.90
C LYS A 291 23.84 -7.47 3.67
N PRO A 292 22.70 -7.94 4.20
CA PRO A 292 22.66 -9.07 5.11
C PRO A 292 23.05 -10.35 4.38
N ALA A 293 24.20 -10.94 4.72
CA ALA A 293 24.52 -12.28 4.26
C ALA A 293 23.54 -13.28 4.89
N ALA A 294 23.03 -14.22 4.08
CA ALA A 294 22.14 -15.28 4.52
C ALA A 294 22.86 -16.64 4.47
N LEU A 295 23.02 -17.29 5.61
CA LEU A 295 23.70 -18.58 5.72
C LEU A 295 22.68 -19.69 5.98
N PRO A 296 22.68 -20.80 5.21
CA PRO A 296 21.80 -21.92 5.48
C PRO A 296 22.17 -22.59 6.81
N VAL A 297 21.18 -22.84 7.68
CA VAL A 297 21.43 -23.41 9.02
C VAL A 297 20.75 -24.75 9.21
N HIS A 298 19.45 -24.87 8.90
CA HIS A 298 18.70 -26.10 9.12
C HIS A 298 17.97 -26.53 7.86
N THR A 299 17.77 -27.85 7.72
CA THR A 299 16.84 -28.43 6.75
C THR A 299 15.97 -29.45 7.49
N LEU A 300 14.67 -29.27 7.39
CA LEU A 300 13.66 -30.15 7.97
C LEU A 300 12.85 -30.77 6.82
N ALA A 301 12.67 -32.08 6.83
CA ALA A 301 11.75 -32.73 5.89
C ALA A 301 10.30 -32.45 6.33
N SER A 302 9.52 -31.82 5.46
CA SER A 302 8.11 -31.46 5.69
C SER A 302 7.16 -32.13 4.71
N LYS A 303 7.64 -33.14 3.96
CA LYS A 303 6.80 -33.94 3.09
C LYS A 303 5.61 -34.54 3.84
N GLY A 304 4.42 -34.37 3.29
CA GLY A 304 3.16 -34.84 3.88
C GLY A 304 2.52 -33.85 4.86
N TYR A 305 3.15 -32.71 5.11
CA TYR A 305 2.56 -31.60 5.85
C TYR A 305 2.13 -30.51 4.87
N THR A 306 1.03 -29.83 5.19
CA THR A 306 0.50 -28.69 4.42
C THR A 306 0.19 -27.54 5.36
N GLY A 307 0.08 -26.33 4.82
CA GLY A 307 -0.23 -25.12 5.59
C GLY A 307 0.96 -24.21 5.83
N SER A 308 0.73 -23.14 6.58
CA SER A 308 1.73 -22.11 6.86
C SER A 308 2.71 -22.52 7.96
N ILE A 309 3.94 -22.01 7.86
CA ILE A 309 4.94 -22.11 8.93
C ILE A 309 4.52 -21.18 10.07
N LEU A 310 4.25 -21.75 11.25
CA LEU A 310 4.02 -20.98 12.47
C LEU A 310 5.23 -21.12 13.39
N LEU A 311 5.78 -19.98 13.80
CA LEU A 311 6.89 -19.92 14.74
C LEU A 311 6.33 -19.66 16.14
N ARG A 312 6.69 -20.53 17.08
CA ARG A 312 6.48 -20.28 18.51
C ARG A 312 7.78 -19.91 19.17
N ASP A 313 7.78 -18.76 19.82
CA ASP A 313 8.82 -18.43 20.78
C ASP A 313 8.62 -19.33 22.02
N GLY A 314 9.60 -20.18 22.30
CA GLY A 314 9.60 -21.00 23.50
C GLY A 314 9.66 -20.07 24.71
N ALA A 315 8.66 -20.14 25.59
CA ALA A 315 8.47 -19.17 26.66
C ALA A 315 9.57 -19.16 27.74
N GLU A 316 10.55 -20.08 27.71
CA GLU A 316 11.58 -20.16 28.75
C GLU A 316 12.95 -20.58 28.18
N GLY A 317 13.82 -19.60 27.94
CA GLY A 317 15.29 -19.66 28.05
C GLY A 317 16.13 -20.58 27.14
N HIS A 318 15.63 -21.73 26.69
CA HIS A 318 16.44 -22.75 26.02
C HIS A 318 15.71 -23.62 24.99
N GLU A 319 14.39 -23.46 24.81
CA GLU A 319 13.68 -24.28 23.82
C GLU A 319 13.96 -23.82 22.38
N LEU A 320 14.25 -24.78 21.50
CA LEU A 320 14.29 -24.54 20.06
C LEU A 320 12.95 -23.93 19.61
N CYS A 321 13.01 -22.92 18.75
CA CYS A 321 11.81 -22.36 18.13
C CYS A 321 11.04 -23.51 17.48
N ARG A 322 9.83 -23.79 17.97
CA ARG A 322 9.02 -24.91 17.49
C ARG A 322 8.30 -24.42 16.24
N VAL A 323 8.61 -25.05 15.11
CA VAL A 323 7.82 -24.89 13.89
C VAL A 323 6.59 -25.76 14.05
N GLU A 324 5.43 -25.12 14.21
CA GLU A 324 4.15 -25.80 14.13
C GLU A 324 3.62 -25.67 12.71
N LEU A 325 3.29 -26.81 12.10
CA LEU A 325 2.64 -26.84 10.80
C LEU A 325 1.14 -26.87 11.04
N GLY A 326 0.45 -25.79 10.65
CA GLY A 326 -0.99 -25.66 10.83
C GLY A 326 -1.73 -26.75 10.06
N PHE A 327 -2.25 -27.74 10.76
CA PHE A 327 -2.87 -28.91 10.14
C PHE A 327 -4.25 -28.60 9.56
N ARG A 328 -4.45 -28.90 8.28
CA ARG A 328 -5.70 -29.53 7.82
C ARG A 328 -5.36 -30.98 7.50
N LEU A 329 -5.87 -31.91 8.31
CA LEU A 329 -5.95 -33.31 7.90
C LEU A 329 -6.84 -33.34 6.66
N LEU A 330 -6.22 -33.47 5.49
CA LEU A 330 -6.94 -33.93 4.31
C LEU A 330 -7.26 -35.40 4.62
N ASP A 331 -8.50 -35.64 5.01
CA ASP A 331 -9.04 -36.97 5.17
C ASP A 331 -8.94 -37.65 3.80
N HIS A 332 -7.89 -38.45 3.61
CA HIS A 332 -7.72 -39.29 2.42
C HIS A 332 -8.72 -40.45 2.53
N GLY A 333 -10.00 -40.09 2.34
CA GLY A 333 -11.07 -41.02 2.07
C GLY A 333 -10.79 -41.77 0.78
N GLN A 334 -10.26 -42.98 0.96
CA GLN A 334 -10.25 -44.15 0.08
C GLN A 334 -9.65 -44.03 -1.33
N ARG A 335 -8.74 -44.97 -1.57
CA ARG A 335 -8.13 -45.33 -2.87
C ARG A 335 -9.14 -45.89 -3.85
#